data_AF-A0A0D0GJW5-F1
#
_entry.id   AF-A0A0D0GJW5-F1
#
_cell.length_a   1.000
_cell.length_b   1.000
_cell.length_c   1.000
_cell.angle_alpha   90.00
_cell.angle_beta   90.00
_cell.angle_gamma   90.00
#
_symmetry.space_group_name_H-M   'P 1'
#
loop_
_entity.id
_entity.type
_entity.pdbx_description
1 polymer ?
#
loop_
_entity_poly.entity_id
_entity_poly.type
_entity_poly.pdbx_seq_one_letter_code
_entity_poly.pdbx_strand_id
1 'polypeptide(L)'
;MKPFRQIDVAHAMNNLENHSGKFALAMLETTPDDQLVDGPKERKATSGTVEAIQRLERELAALQADTKAIEENYGPDSLKLVVIKSYVVSLLDNARLVRWLAQFRPDYLKQLQTIAEVKTLIPVNAGDKAA
;
A
#
# COMPACT_ATOMS: atom_id res chain seq x y z
N MET A 1 -6.76 -13.02 -28.84
CA MET A 1 -5.40 -12.60 -28.45
C MET A 1 -4.43 -13.75 -28.71
N LYS A 2 -3.21 -13.45 -29.14
CA LYS A 2 -2.11 -14.41 -29.18
C LYS A 2 -1.69 -14.79 -27.75
N PRO A 3 -1.05 -15.96 -27.54
CA PRO A 3 -0.72 -16.46 -26.21
C PRO A 3 0.09 -15.48 -25.35
N PHE A 4 1.10 -14.82 -25.92
CA PHE A 4 1.95 -13.88 -25.17
C PHE A 4 1.14 -12.69 -24.62
N ARG A 5 0.21 -12.15 -25.42
CA ARG A 5 -0.65 -11.04 -24.98
C ARG A 5 -1.64 -11.47 -23.89
N GLN A 6 -2.11 -12.72 -23.91
CA GLN A 6 -2.98 -13.23 -22.84
C GLN A 6 -2.24 -13.29 -21.50
N ILE A 7 -0.95 -13.64 -21.52
CA ILE A 7 -0.09 -13.65 -20.33
C ILE A 7 0.05 -12.22 -19.78
N ASP A 8 0.33 -11.24 -20.64
CA ASP A 8 0.43 -9.83 -20.22
C ASP A 8 -0.87 -9.31 -19.59
N VAL A 9 -2.02 -9.64 -20.19
CA VAL A 9 -3.32 -9.26 -19.65
C VAL A 9 -3.58 -9.95 -18.31
N ALA A 10 -3.23 -11.22 -18.17
CA ALA A 10 -3.36 -11.93 -16.89
C ALA A 10 -2.47 -11.30 -15.80
N HIS A 11 -1.23 -10.91 -16.13
CA HIS A 11 -0.37 -10.16 -15.21
C HIS A 11 -0.98 -8.81 -14.82
N ALA A 12 -1.53 -8.06 -15.78
CA ALA A 12 -2.21 -6.81 -15.48
C ALA A 12 -3.44 -7.00 -14.57
N MET A 13 -4.21 -8.07 -14.78
CA MET A 13 -5.36 -8.42 -13.94
C MET A 13 -4.95 -8.81 -12.51
N ASN A 14 -3.81 -9.49 -12.34
CA ASN A 14 -3.25 -9.80 -11.03
C ASN A 14 -2.73 -8.54 -10.32
N ASN A 15 -1.96 -7.71 -11.03
CA ASN A 15 -1.37 -6.49 -10.45
C ASN A 15 -2.42 -5.47 -10.00
N LEU A 16 -3.57 -5.45 -10.68
CA LEU A 16 -4.69 -4.54 -10.38
C LEU A 16 -5.77 -5.20 -9.52
N GLU A 17 -5.59 -6.45 -9.11
CA GLU A 17 -6.56 -7.27 -8.37
C GLU A 17 -7.98 -7.24 -8.98
N ASN A 18 -8.09 -7.07 -10.30
CA ASN A 18 -9.37 -6.95 -11.01
C ASN A 18 -9.54 -8.10 -11.99
N HIS A 19 -10.40 -9.05 -11.63
CA HIS A 19 -10.61 -10.28 -12.39
C HIS A 19 -11.95 -10.28 -13.14
N SER A 20 -12.58 -9.11 -13.27
CA SER A 20 -13.92 -9.02 -13.87
C SER A 20 -13.88 -9.33 -15.36
N GLY A 21 -14.92 -10.03 -15.85
CA GLY A 21 -15.07 -10.31 -17.28
C GLY A 21 -15.13 -9.05 -18.14
N LYS A 22 -15.67 -7.94 -17.60
CA LYS A 22 -15.67 -6.63 -18.25
C LYS A 22 -14.27 -6.09 -18.49
N PHE A 23 -13.37 -6.26 -17.53
CA PHE A 23 -11.99 -5.81 -17.65
C PHE A 23 -11.18 -6.68 -18.62
N ALA A 24 -11.38 -8.00 -18.60
CA ALA A 24 -10.79 -8.90 -19.58
C ALA A 24 -11.24 -8.57 -21.02
N LEU A 25 -12.53 -8.27 -21.21
CA LEU A 25 -13.08 -7.81 -22.48
C LEU A 25 -12.49 -6.45 -22.89
N ALA A 26 -12.27 -5.54 -21.95
CA ALA A 26 -11.64 -4.26 -22.23
C ALA A 26 -10.19 -4.37 -22.71
N MET A 27 -9.42 -5.28 -22.09
CA MET A 27 -8.07 -5.59 -22.54
C MET A 27 -8.06 -6.28 -23.90
N LEU A 28 -9.09 -7.06 -24.24
CA LEU A 28 -9.28 -7.66 -25.56
C LEU A 28 -9.54 -6.61 -26.64
N GLU A 29 -10.42 -5.66 -26.37
CA GLU A 29 -10.79 -4.61 -27.31
C GLU A 29 -9.66 -3.60 -27.56
N THR A 30 -8.78 -3.40 -26.58
CA THR A 30 -7.59 -2.53 -26.71
C THR A 30 -6.34 -3.26 -27.19
N THR A 31 -6.39 -4.58 -27.38
CA THR A 31 -5.23 -5.34 -27.88
C THR A 31 -4.88 -4.96 -29.32
N PRO A 32 -3.61 -4.68 -29.66
CA PRO A 32 -3.17 -4.39 -31.03
C PRO A 32 -3.53 -5.49 -32.04
N ASP A 33 -3.86 -5.13 -33.29
CA ASP A 33 -4.30 -6.09 -34.33
C ASP A 33 -3.26 -7.18 -34.63
N ASP A 34 -1.98 -6.83 -34.58
CA ASP A 34 -0.84 -7.76 -34.74
C ASP A 34 -0.73 -8.78 -33.61
N GLN A 35 -1.43 -8.56 -32.49
CA GLN A 35 -1.50 -9.44 -31.33
C GLN A 35 -2.85 -10.17 -31.23
N LEU A 36 -3.73 -10.02 -32.23
CA LEU A 36 -4.95 -10.82 -32.36
C LEU A 36 -4.68 -12.07 -33.21
N VAL A 37 -5.49 -13.11 -32.97
CA VAL A 37 -5.40 -14.38 -33.72
C VAL A 37 -6.11 -14.25 -35.07
N ASP A 38 -7.22 -13.52 -35.11
CA ASP A 38 -8.10 -13.43 -36.29
C ASP A 38 -7.81 -12.20 -37.18
N GLY A 39 -6.74 -11.44 -36.93
CA GLY A 39 -6.45 -10.18 -37.63
C GLY A 39 -7.42 -9.03 -37.26
N PRO A 40 -7.44 -7.91 -38.03
CA PRO A 40 -8.27 -6.75 -37.73
C PRO A 40 -9.75 -7.11 -37.89
N LYS A 41 -10.48 -7.18 -36.79
CA LYS A 41 -11.95 -7.23 -36.78
C LYS A 41 -12.48 -5.79 -36.74
N GLU A 42 -13.57 -5.50 -37.45
CA GLU A 42 -14.32 -4.24 -37.28
C GLU A 42 -14.75 -4.12 -35.81
N ARG A 43 -14.00 -3.35 -35.02
CA ARG A 43 -14.27 -3.16 -33.60
C ARG A 43 -15.34 -2.09 -33.48
N LYS A 44 -16.59 -2.48 -33.20
CA LYS A 44 -17.51 -1.54 -32.56
C LYS A 44 -16.96 -1.32 -31.15
N ALA A 45 -16.18 -0.26 -30.96
CA ALA A 45 -15.79 0.18 -29.63
C ALA A 45 -17.09 0.40 -28.84
N THR A 46 -17.41 -0.52 -27.93
CA THR A 46 -18.54 -0.32 -27.02
C THR A 46 -18.12 0.77 -26.05
N SER A 47 -18.89 1.87 -25.96
CA SER A 47 -18.51 3.04 -25.14
C SER A 47 -18.18 2.66 -23.69
N GLY A 48 -18.86 1.63 -23.17
CA GLY A 48 -18.62 1.08 -21.83
C GLY A 48 -17.20 0.56 -21.57
N THR A 49 -16.45 0.21 -22.61
CA THR A 49 -15.08 -0.28 -22.49
C THR A 49 -14.09 0.86 -22.24
N VAL A 50 -14.25 1.97 -22.96
CA VAL A 50 -13.45 3.18 -22.77
C VAL A 50 -13.75 3.80 -21.41
N GLU A 51 -15.03 3.82 -21.02
CA GLU A 51 -15.46 4.29 -19.71
C GLU A 51 -14.88 3.44 -18.57
N ALA A 52 -14.80 2.12 -18.73
CA ALA A 52 -14.20 1.23 -17.73
C ALA A 52 -12.70 1.46 -17.56
N ILE A 53 -11.96 1.67 -18.65
CA ILE A 53 -10.53 1.97 -18.60
C ILE A 53 -10.28 3.34 -17.97
N GLN A 54 -11.02 4.36 -18.38
CA GLN A 54 -10.92 5.70 -17.78
C GLN A 54 -11.25 5.71 -16.29
N ARG A 55 -12.22 4.88 -15.86
CA ARG A 55 -12.51 4.70 -14.44
C ARG A 55 -11.32 4.06 -13.70
N LEU A 56 -10.72 3.03 -14.27
CA LEU A 56 -9.54 2.37 -13.68
C LEU A 56 -8.32 3.28 -13.63
N GLU A 57 -8.08 4.09 -14.66
CA GLU A 57 -6.99 5.08 -14.65
C GLU A 57 -7.16 6.10 -13.53
N ARG A 58 -8.40 6.55 -13.28
CA ARG A 58 -8.71 7.43 -12.14
C ARG A 58 -8.51 6.75 -10.80
N GLU A 59 -8.99 5.52 -10.65
CA GLU A 59 -8.84 4.74 -9.41
C GLU A 59 -7.35 4.47 -9.13
N LEU A 60 -6.56 4.11 -10.14
CA LEU A 60 -5.12 3.92 -10.03
C LEU A 60 -4.40 5.22 -9.65
N ALA A 61 -4.74 6.35 -10.29
CA ALA A 61 -4.12 7.64 -9.99
C ALA A 61 -4.42 8.09 -8.56
N ALA A 62 -5.64 7.86 -8.06
CA ALA A 62 -6.00 8.13 -6.67
C ALA A 62 -5.19 7.26 -5.70
N LEU A 63 -5.12 5.94 -5.95
CA LEU A 63 -4.34 5.02 -5.11
C LEU A 63 -2.84 5.35 -5.10
N GLN A 64 -2.27 5.74 -6.24
CA GLN A 64 -0.88 6.19 -6.32
C GLN A 64 -0.64 7.47 -5.53
N ALA A 65 -1.56 8.43 -5.60
CA ALA A 65 -1.47 9.66 -4.83
C ALA A 65 -1.55 9.40 -3.31
N ASP A 66 -2.48 8.54 -2.88
CA ASP A 66 -2.63 8.16 -1.48
C ASP A 66 -1.40 7.40 -0.96
N THR A 67 -0.88 6.46 -1.75
CA THR A 67 0.34 5.71 -1.40
C THR A 67 1.52 6.65 -1.25
N LYS A 68 1.69 7.58 -2.19
CA LYS A 68 2.78 8.57 -2.13
C LYS A 68 2.66 9.49 -0.93
N ALA A 69 1.44 9.93 -0.59
CA ALA A 69 1.22 10.74 0.61
C ALA A 69 1.59 9.97 1.90
N ILE A 70 1.29 8.67 1.97
CA ILE A 70 1.71 7.81 3.09
C ILE A 70 3.24 7.68 3.12
N GLU A 71 3.88 7.43 1.98
CA GLU A 71 5.34 7.30 1.87
C GLU A 71 6.08 8.57 2.28
N GLU A 72 5.61 9.75 1.86
CA GLU A 72 6.20 11.05 2.19
C GLU A 72 6.25 11.29 3.70
N ASN A 73 5.20 10.87 4.42
CA ASN A 73 5.09 11.05 5.86
C ASN A 73 5.72 9.91 6.67
N TYR A 74 5.85 8.71 6.10
CA TYR A 74 6.31 7.52 6.80
C TYR A 74 7.70 7.70 7.42
N GLY A 75 8.66 8.20 6.65
CA GLY A 75 10.04 8.41 7.12
C GLY A 75 10.13 9.41 8.28
N PRO A 76 9.66 10.66 8.10
CA PRO A 76 9.64 11.67 9.15
C PRO A 76 8.87 11.23 10.40
N ASP A 77 7.72 10.58 10.26
CA ASP A 77 6.91 10.17 11.40
C ASP A 77 7.52 8.98 12.15
N SER A 78 8.12 8.03 11.43
CA SER A 78 8.90 6.95 12.06
C SER A 78 10.07 7.51 12.88
N LEU A 79 10.81 8.49 12.35
CA LEU A 79 11.88 9.16 13.09
C LEU A 79 11.36 9.91 14.33
N LYS A 80 10.25 10.64 14.22
CA LYS A 80 9.61 11.30 15.37
C LYS A 80 9.22 10.27 16.43
N LEU A 81 8.64 9.14 16.05
CA LEU A 81 8.25 8.08 16.99
C LEU A 81 9.47 7.47 17.70
N VAL A 82 10.58 7.27 16.98
CA VAL A 82 11.85 6.81 17.59
C VAL A 82 12.34 7.82 18.63
N VAL A 83 12.33 9.11 18.30
CA VAL A 83 12.75 10.19 19.22
C VAL A 83 11.83 10.23 20.45
N ILE A 84 10.51 10.23 20.26
CA ILE A 84 9.52 10.22 21.34
C ILE A 84 9.73 9.02 22.26
N LYS A 85 9.87 7.82 21.70
CA LYS A 85 10.15 6.60 22.48
C LYS A 85 11.44 6.76 23.30
N SER A 86 12.53 7.24 22.68
CA SER A 86 13.80 7.43 23.36
C SER A 86 13.70 8.41 24.52
N TYR A 87 12.90 9.47 24.35
CA TYR A 87 12.63 10.43 25.40
C TYR A 87 11.82 9.80 26.55
N VAL A 88 10.79 9.00 26.23
CA VAL A 88 10.02 8.25 27.25
C VAL A 88 10.92 7.32 28.06
N VAL A 89 11.86 6.62 27.42
CA VAL A 89 12.86 5.80 28.13
C VAL A 89 13.68 6.67 29.09
N SER A 90 14.22 7.79 28.61
CA SER A 90 15.01 8.71 29.46
C SER A 90 14.20 9.30 30.62
N LEU A 91 12.89 9.49 30.44
CA LEU A 91 11.98 9.97 31.47
C LEU A 91 11.80 8.92 32.58
N LEU A 92 11.70 7.64 32.19
CA LEU A 92 11.57 6.51 33.11
C LEU A 92 12.87 6.15 33.83
N ASP A 93 14.04 6.57 33.33
CA ASP A 93 15.31 6.44 34.06
C ASP A 93 15.37 7.34 35.31
N ASN A 94 14.50 8.35 35.40
CA ASN A 94 14.41 9.22 36.57
C ASN A 94 13.58 8.58 37.70
N ALA A 95 14.27 7.97 38.66
CA ALA A 95 13.65 7.30 39.80
C ALA A 95 12.70 8.18 40.64
N ARG A 96 12.92 9.50 40.71
CA ARG A 96 12.03 10.43 41.44
C ARG A 96 10.69 10.56 40.70
N LEU A 97 10.74 10.69 39.37
CA LEU A 97 9.56 10.77 38.52
C LEU A 97 8.77 9.47 38.54
N VAL A 98 9.46 8.33 38.41
CA VAL A 98 8.82 7.00 38.48
C VAL A 98 8.12 6.80 39.83
N ARG A 99 8.77 7.14 40.94
CA ARG A 99 8.16 7.05 42.28
C ARG A 99 6.91 7.93 42.40
N TRP A 100 6.97 9.15 41.87
CA TRP A 100 5.83 10.06 41.87
C TRP A 100 4.67 9.51 41.01
N LEU A 101 4.96 9.01 39.80
CA LEU A 101 3.94 8.40 38.94
C LEU A 101 3.34 7.15 39.59
N ALA A 102 4.15 6.30 40.23
CA ALA A 102 3.64 5.11 40.93
C ALA A 102 2.67 5.48 42.06
N GLN A 103 2.93 6.58 42.78
CA GLN A 103 2.11 7.02 43.91
C GLN A 103 0.83 7.73 43.48
N PHE A 104 0.89 8.59 42.45
CA PHE A 104 -0.21 9.49 42.11
C PHE A 104 -0.91 9.15 40.78
N ARG A 105 -0.23 8.48 39.85
CA ARG A 105 -0.70 8.21 38.47
C ARG A 105 -0.21 6.85 37.92
N PRO A 106 -0.53 5.72 38.57
CA PRO A 106 -0.03 4.41 38.18
C PRO A 106 -0.45 3.99 36.76
N ASP A 107 -1.64 4.40 36.30
CA ASP A 107 -2.10 4.10 34.93
C ASP A 107 -1.20 4.73 33.86
N TYR A 108 -0.70 5.94 34.11
CA TYR A 108 0.23 6.63 33.20
C TYR A 108 1.60 5.98 33.22
N LEU A 109 2.08 5.57 34.41
CA LEU A 109 3.33 4.82 34.52
C LEU A 109 3.29 3.56 33.66
N LYS A 110 2.20 2.79 33.76
CA LYS A 110 2.01 1.57 32.97
C LYS A 110 2.03 1.85 31.47
N GLN A 111 1.34 2.89 31.00
CA GLN A 111 1.34 3.25 29.57
C GLN A 111 2.74 3.67 29.09
N LEU A 112 3.47 4.47 29.87
CA LEU A 112 4.82 4.88 29.51
C LEU A 112 5.79 3.70 29.47
N GLN A 113 5.66 2.74 30.39
CA GLN A 113 6.42 1.49 30.37
C GLN A 113 6.12 0.67 29.10
N THR A 114 4.84 0.51 28.75
CA THR A 114 4.46 -0.17 27.50
C THR A 114 5.08 0.50 26.27
N ILE A 115 5.10 1.84 26.22
CA ILE A 115 5.73 2.59 25.12
C ILE A 115 7.25 2.36 25.09
N ALA A 116 7.91 2.38 26.25
CA ALA A 116 9.36 2.16 26.35
C ALA A 116 9.77 0.74 25.88
N GLU A 117 8.93 -0.26 26.11
CA GLU A 117 9.16 -1.65 25.72
C GLU A 117 9.02 -1.94 24.22
N VAL A 118 8.49 -1.00 23.42
CA VAL A 118 8.33 -1.17 21.97
C VAL A 118 9.70 -1.36 21.30
N LYS A 119 10.03 -2.60 20.90
CA LYS A 119 11.35 -2.95 20.33
C LYS A 119 11.53 -2.49 18.89
N THR A 120 10.48 -2.59 18.08
CA THR A 120 10.50 -2.14 16.69
C THR A 120 9.32 -1.23 16.43
N LEU A 121 9.60 -0.08 15.81
CA LEU A 121 8.60 0.85 15.27
C LEU A 121 8.44 0.66 13.76
N ILE A 122 9.33 -0.13 13.15
CA ILE A 122 9.36 -0.41 11.73
C ILE A 122 8.78 -1.82 11.54
N PRO A 123 7.63 -2.00 10.87
CA PRO A 123 7.27 -3.30 10.33
C PRO A 123 8.39 -3.75 9.40
N VAL A 124 9.06 -4.86 9.73
CA VAL A 124 9.99 -5.51 8.80
C VAL A 124 9.15 -5.88 7.58
N ASN A 125 9.32 -5.16 6.48
CA ASN A 125 8.67 -5.49 5.23
C ASN A 125 9.00 -6.95 4.90
N ALA A 126 7.97 -7.78 4.76
CA ALA A 126 8.10 -9.20 4.45
C ALA A 126 8.74 -9.47 3.07
N GLY A 127 9.16 -8.43 2.33
CA GLY A 127 9.87 -8.50 1.06
C GLY A 127 11.38 -8.80 1.16
N ASP A 128 12.02 -8.57 2.31
CA ASP A 128 13.47 -8.79 2.46
C ASP A 128 13.86 -10.26 2.75
N LYS A 129 12.89 -11.20 2.74
CA LYS A 129 13.14 -12.64 2.89
C LYS A 129 13.24 -13.41 1.58
N ALA A 130 13.20 -12.73 0.43
CA ALA A 130 13.31 -13.35 -0.89
C ALA A 130 14.42 -12.68 -1.71
N ALA A 131 15.66 -12.81 -1.27
CA ALA A 131 16.86 -12.61 -2.07
C ALA A 131 17.88 -13.70 -1.74
#